data_AF-A0A953EVP6-F1
#
_entry.id   AF-A0A953EVP6-F1
#
_cell.length_a   1.000
_cell.length_b   1.000
_cell.length_c   1.000
_cell.angle_alpha   90.00
_cell.angle_beta   90.00
_cell.angle_gamma   90.00
#
_symmetry.space_group_name_H-M   'P 1'
#
loop_
_entity.id
_entity.type
_entity.pdbx_description
1 polymer ?
#
loop_
_entity_poly.entity_id
_entity_poly.type
_entity_poly.pdbx_seq_one_letter_code
_entity_poly.pdbx_strand_id
1 'polypeptide(L)'
;MKPSWRALVSLLPICIGCAGPTTHLVNKELANPTVVPLTDADYVWEEVVDVVDDYFRIASESRVKLIGNTLTEGRIDTFPEVGATLFEPWRRDSANAYERLESTLQSIRRRALIRVIPSPSGYMIDVAVFKELEDLPRPERATTGGSTFRNEQSLSRFNEPVGPQPLTLGWIPQGRDMVLEQKIICKLNARFGGNVGFPMIPFMQAPTSAAPQPEVIAPPAAVEPPRQLLPPPSM
;
A
#
# COMPACT_ATOMS: atom_id res chain seq x y z
N MET A 1 31.79 -62.40 -29.09
CA MET A 1 30.63 -62.04 -29.94
C MET A 1 29.69 -61.15 -29.12
N LYS A 2 29.15 -60.11 -29.76
CA LYS A 2 28.73 -58.80 -29.23
C LYS A 2 27.49 -58.84 -28.31
N PRO A 3 27.46 -58.15 -27.15
CA PRO A 3 26.22 -57.63 -26.59
C PRO A 3 25.88 -56.26 -27.20
N SER A 4 24.64 -56.13 -27.65
CA SER A 4 24.13 -55.03 -28.47
C SER A 4 23.87 -53.74 -27.69
N TRP A 5 24.46 -52.66 -28.20
CA TRP A 5 24.12 -51.25 -27.98
C TRP A 5 22.66 -50.96 -28.30
N ARG A 6 21.84 -50.64 -27.29
CA ARG A 6 20.59 -49.86 -27.43
C ARG A 6 20.25 -49.19 -26.10
N ALA A 7 20.87 -48.05 -25.81
CA ALA A 7 20.34 -47.06 -24.88
C ALA A 7 20.23 -45.74 -25.65
N LEU A 8 19.14 -45.59 -26.40
CA LEU A 8 18.73 -44.29 -26.93
C LEU A 8 18.08 -43.54 -25.77
N VAL A 9 18.89 -42.73 -25.10
CA VAL A 9 18.42 -41.66 -24.20
C VAL A 9 17.60 -40.70 -25.05
N SER A 10 16.29 -40.73 -24.84
CA SER A 10 15.37 -39.73 -25.38
C SER A 10 15.67 -38.38 -24.73
N LEU A 11 16.43 -37.55 -25.45
CA LEU A 11 16.62 -36.14 -25.14
C LEU A 11 15.32 -35.42 -25.49
N LEU A 12 14.51 -35.13 -24.47
CA LEU A 12 13.38 -34.21 -24.58
C LEU A 12 13.95 -32.79 -24.47
N PRO A 13 13.89 -31.93 -25.50
CA PRO A 13 14.23 -30.53 -25.32
C PRO A 13 13.04 -29.87 -24.62
N ILE A 14 13.17 -29.65 -23.31
CA ILE A 14 12.30 -28.70 -22.61
C ILE A 14 12.72 -27.33 -23.13
N CYS A 15 12.03 -26.88 -24.17
CA CYS A 15 12.01 -25.48 -24.57
C CYS A 15 11.44 -24.69 -23.40
N ILE A 16 12.32 -24.25 -22.49
CA ILE A 16 12.06 -23.18 -21.54
C ILE A 16 12.00 -21.90 -22.38
N GLY A 17 10.88 -21.73 -23.07
CA GLY A 17 10.49 -20.42 -23.58
C GLY A 17 10.36 -19.50 -22.38
N CYS A 18 11.09 -18.39 -22.41
CA CYS A 18 10.96 -17.27 -21.48
C CYS A 18 9.57 -16.61 -21.64
N ALA A 19 8.52 -17.32 -21.27
CA ALA A 19 7.27 -16.71 -20.84
C ALA A 19 7.40 -16.56 -19.33
N GLY A 20 7.82 -15.37 -18.87
CA GLY A 20 7.67 -15.03 -17.46
C GLY A 20 6.21 -15.30 -17.06
N PRO A 21 5.93 -15.75 -15.83
CA PRO A 21 4.57 -15.90 -15.40
C PRO A 21 3.96 -14.50 -15.28
N THR A 22 3.38 -14.01 -16.37
CA THR A 22 2.44 -12.89 -16.33
C THR A 22 1.13 -13.44 -15.76
N THR A 23 1.14 -13.84 -14.50
CA THR A 23 -0.08 -13.92 -13.71
C THR A 23 -0.47 -12.48 -13.37
N HIS A 24 -0.93 -11.76 -14.39
CA HIS A 24 -1.72 -10.55 -14.18
C HIS A 24 -3.11 -11.02 -13.75
N LEU A 25 -3.19 -11.60 -12.55
CA LEU A 25 -4.44 -11.49 -11.80
C LEU A 25 -4.65 -9.98 -11.74
N VAL A 26 -5.72 -9.51 -12.38
CA VAL A 26 -6.17 -8.14 -12.25
C VAL A 26 -6.57 -8.00 -10.78
N ASN A 27 -5.58 -7.74 -9.92
CA ASN A 27 -5.81 -7.20 -8.61
C ASN A 27 -6.59 -5.93 -8.90
N LYS A 28 -7.83 -5.89 -8.43
CA LYS A 28 -8.63 -4.67 -8.45
C LYS A 28 -7.72 -3.59 -7.86
N GLU A 29 -7.25 -2.66 -8.66
CA GLU A 29 -6.49 -1.53 -8.15
C GLU A 29 -7.48 -0.72 -7.32
N LEU A 30 -7.27 -0.66 -6.02
CA LEU A 30 -8.09 0.16 -5.15
C LEU A 30 -7.70 1.61 -5.36
N ALA A 31 -8.69 2.51 -5.33
CA ALA A 31 -8.43 3.93 -5.44
C ALA A 31 -7.53 4.40 -4.28
N ASN A 32 -6.56 5.24 -4.61
CA ASN A 32 -5.71 5.95 -3.66
C ASN A 32 -5.93 7.46 -3.89
N PRO A 33 -6.46 8.23 -2.92
CA PRO A 33 -6.82 7.83 -1.55
C PRO A 33 -8.01 6.87 -1.47
N THR A 34 -7.99 5.96 -0.48
CA THR A 34 -9.08 5.02 -0.21
C THR A 34 -10.02 5.56 0.87
N VAL A 35 -11.33 5.43 0.68
CA VAL A 35 -12.34 5.93 1.62
C VAL A 35 -12.77 4.82 2.55
N VAL A 36 -12.65 5.05 3.86
CA VAL A 36 -13.08 4.15 4.93
C VAL A 36 -14.37 4.70 5.55
N PRO A 37 -15.37 3.85 5.88
CA PRO A 37 -16.63 4.30 6.48
C PRO A 37 -16.42 5.04 7.80
N LEU A 38 -17.41 5.86 8.19
CA LEU A 38 -17.41 6.57 9.48
C LEU A 38 -17.35 5.57 10.64
N THR A 39 -16.15 5.34 11.14
CA THR A 39 -15.84 4.60 12.37
C THR A 39 -15.17 5.58 13.34
N ASP A 40 -14.91 5.16 14.58
CA ASP A 40 -14.15 5.97 15.52
C ASP A 40 -12.75 6.32 14.97
N ALA A 41 -12.30 7.55 15.19
CA ALA A 41 -11.01 8.07 14.72
C ALA A 41 -9.85 7.26 15.29
N ASP A 42 -9.93 6.93 16.58
CA ASP A 42 -8.90 6.19 17.29
C ASP A 42 -8.78 4.75 16.77
N TYR A 43 -9.92 4.11 16.49
CA TYR A 43 -9.93 2.77 15.89
C TYR A 43 -9.32 2.76 14.48
N VAL A 44 -9.70 3.72 13.62
CA VAL A 44 -9.10 3.84 12.28
C VAL A 44 -7.60 4.05 12.38
N TRP A 45 -7.18 4.87 13.33
CA TRP A 45 -5.78 5.16 13.56
C TRP A 45 -4.98 3.92 13.99
N GLU A 46 -5.47 3.18 14.99
CA GLU A 46 -4.82 1.95 15.48
C GLU A 46 -4.72 0.88 14.40
N GLU A 47 -5.78 0.67 13.61
CA GLU A 47 -5.76 -0.29 12.50
C GLU A 47 -4.78 0.10 11.38
N VAL A 48 -4.65 1.40 11.09
CA VAL A 48 -3.67 1.88 10.12
C VAL A 48 -2.25 1.63 10.63
N VAL A 49 -1.99 1.93 11.91
CA VAL A 49 -0.69 1.69 12.55
C VAL A 49 -0.32 0.20 12.54
N ASP A 50 -1.24 -0.70 12.96
CA ASP A 50 -1.04 -2.16 12.94
C ASP A 50 -0.67 -2.65 11.54
N VAL A 51 -1.41 -2.20 10.52
CA VAL A 51 -1.14 -2.64 9.15
C VAL A 51 0.20 -2.13 8.62
N VAL A 52 0.59 -0.89 8.96
CA VAL A 52 1.86 -0.29 8.51
C VAL A 52 3.07 -0.91 9.22
N ASP A 53 2.99 -1.16 10.53
CA ASP A 53 4.09 -1.72 11.33
C ASP A 53 4.50 -3.13 10.85
N ASP A 54 3.54 -3.88 10.29
CA ASP A 54 3.77 -5.18 9.64
C ASP A 54 4.71 -5.13 8.41
N TYR A 55 4.88 -3.96 7.80
CA TYR A 55 5.73 -3.76 6.61
C TYR A 55 6.95 -2.88 6.88
N PHE A 56 6.79 -1.86 7.71
CA PHE A 56 7.81 -0.82 7.92
C PHE A 56 7.85 -0.40 9.37
N ARG A 57 9.07 -0.19 9.88
CA ARG A 57 9.26 0.45 11.18
C ARG A 57 8.84 1.92 11.13
N ILE A 58 7.94 2.29 12.04
CA ILE A 58 7.42 3.64 12.19
C ILE A 58 8.50 4.57 12.76
N ALA A 59 8.68 5.74 12.13
CA ALA A 59 9.62 6.77 12.58
C ALA A 59 8.92 7.91 13.32
N SER A 60 7.78 8.35 12.81
CA SER A 60 6.98 9.42 13.41
C SER A 60 5.51 9.18 13.16
N GLU A 61 4.70 9.44 14.19
CA GLU A 61 3.25 9.34 14.14
C GLU A 61 2.63 10.64 14.66
N SER A 62 1.72 11.21 13.87
CA SER A 62 0.91 12.37 14.21
C SER A 62 -0.54 11.98 14.08
N ARG A 63 -1.19 11.69 15.22
CA ARG A 63 -2.60 11.26 15.25
C ARG A 63 -3.54 12.36 14.81
N VAL A 64 -4.72 11.97 14.31
CA VAL A 64 -5.87 12.85 14.14
C VAL A 64 -6.27 13.39 15.52
N LYS A 65 -6.24 14.71 15.69
CA LYS A 65 -6.65 15.37 16.94
C LYS A 65 -7.71 16.40 16.63
N LEU A 66 -8.67 16.55 17.55
CA LEU A 66 -9.59 17.67 17.52
C LEU A 66 -8.89 18.86 18.19
N ILE A 67 -8.41 19.81 17.40
CA ILE A 67 -7.83 21.06 17.92
C ILE A 67 -8.86 22.16 17.68
N GLY A 68 -9.51 22.58 18.77
CA GLY A 68 -10.65 23.51 18.70
C GLY A 68 -11.86 22.82 18.07
N ASN A 69 -12.30 23.31 16.90
CA ASN A 69 -13.48 22.82 16.18
C ASN A 69 -13.14 22.16 14.83
N THR A 70 -11.85 21.89 14.57
CA THR A 70 -11.35 21.30 13.32
C THR A 70 -10.58 20.01 13.62
N LEU A 71 -10.91 18.94 12.90
CA LEU A 71 -10.13 17.69 12.94
C LEU A 71 -8.85 17.88 12.11
N THR A 72 -7.70 17.64 12.73
CA THR A 72 -6.42 17.67 12.03
C THR A 72 -6.23 16.41 11.18
N GLU A 73 -5.45 16.52 10.11
CA GLU A 73 -4.98 15.33 9.40
C GLU A 73 -4.04 14.50 10.27
N GLY A 74 -4.14 13.19 10.12
CA GLY A 74 -3.19 12.24 10.68
C GLY A 74 -2.09 11.93 9.68
N ARG A 75 -0.86 11.73 10.16
CA ARG A 75 0.30 11.41 9.32
C ARG A 75 1.23 10.41 9.98
N ILE A 76 1.69 9.42 9.21
CA ILE A 76 2.67 8.43 9.62
C ILE A 76 3.83 8.46 8.63
N ASP A 77 5.03 8.67 9.14
CA ASP A 77 6.27 8.61 8.36
C ASP A 77 7.10 7.42 8.86
N THR A 78 7.60 6.58 7.94
CA THR A 78 8.39 5.40 8.29
C THR A 78 9.88 5.60 8.05
N PHE A 79 10.71 4.78 8.71
CA PHE A 79 12.13 4.71 8.36
C PHE A 79 12.30 4.11 6.96
N PRO A 80 13.35 4.51 6.23
CA PRO A 80 13.70 3.84 4.98
C PRO A 80 14.25 2.45 5.29
N GLU A 81 13.58 1.41 4.81
CA GLU A 81 13.99 0.02 5.01
C GLU A 81 14.44 -0.65 3.71
N VAL A 82 15.50 -1.46 3.79
CA VAL A 82 15.96 -2.26 2.66
C VAL A 82 14.98 -3.42 2.43
N GLY A 83 14.51 -3.55 1.19
CA GLY A 83 13.53 -4.56 0.80
C GLY A 83 14.06 -5.98 0.98
N ALA A 84 13.18 -6.92 1.32
CA ALA A 84 13.58 -8.29 1.51
C ALA A 84 14.14 -8.94 0.25
N THR A 85 15.18 -9.74 0.47
CA THR A 85 15.79 -10.55 -0.58
C THR A 85 14.96 -11.81 -0.85
N LEU A 86 15.32 -12.54 -1.91
CA LEU A 86 14.72 -13.84 -2.25
C LEU A 86 14.86 -14.85 -1.09
N PHE A 87 15.93 -14.75 -0.30
CA PHE A 87 16.27 -15.68 0.77
C PHE A 87 15.64 -15.35 2.12
N GLU A 88 14.80 -14.32 2.20
CA GLU A 88 14.18 -13.86 3.45
C GLU A 88 12.64 -14.05 3.47
N PRO A 89 12.10 -15.23 3.14
CA PRO A 89 10.66 -15.42 2.86
C PRO A 89 9.71 -14.97 3.98
N TRP A 90 10.19 -14.87 5.23
CA TRP A 90 9.42 -14.38 6.38
C TRP A 90 9.17 -12.87 6.37
N ARG A 91 9.99 -12.07 5.66
CA ARG A 91 9.77 -10.62 5.51
C ARG A 91 8.66 -10.35 4.48
N ARG A 92 7.70 -9.51 4.86
CA ARG A 92 6.47 -9.19 4.10
C ARG A 92 6.51 -7.85 3.35
N ASP A 93 7.62 -7.13 3.49
CA ASP A 93 7.94 -5.81 2.91
C ASP A 93 8.11 -5.78 1.37
N SER A 94 8.06 -6.94 0.71
CA SER A 94 8.06 -7.04 -0.76
C SER A 94 6.70 -7.52 -1.26
N ALA A 95 6.18 -6.90 -2.32
CA ALA A 95 4.88 -7.24 -2.85
C ALA A 95 4.94 -8.54 -3.67
N ASN A 96 5.96 -8.70 -4.52
CA ASN A 96 6.10 -9.80 -5.48
C ASN A 96 7.48 -10.48 -5.45
N ALA A 97 7.57 -11.71 -5.98
CA ALA A 97 8.85 -12.41 -6.13
C ALA A 97 9.86 -11.66 -7.01
N TYR A 98 9.38 -10.91 -8.01
CA TYR A 98 10.23 -10.05 -8.85
C TYR A 98 10.93 -8.97 -8.03
N GLU A 99 10.21 -8.26 -7.15
CA GLU A 99 10.81 -7.25 -6.27
C GLU A 99 11.85 -7.85 -5.33
N ARG A 100 11.64 -9.08 -4.87
CA ARG A 100 12.61 -9.80 -4.02
C ARG A 100 13.88 -10.14 -4.79
N LEU A 101 13.75 -10.57 -6.05
CA LEU A 101 14.89 -10.79 -6.94
C LEU A 101 15.63 -9.48 -7.20
N GLU A 102 14.90 -8.41 -7.48
CA GLU A 102 15.47 -7.08 -7.69
C GLU A 102 16.25 -6.60 -6.46
N SER A 103 15.65 -6.72 -5.26
CA SER A 103 16.30 -6.42 -3.98
C SER A 103 17.47 -7.35 -3.64
N THR A 104 17.57 -8.53 -4.28
CA THR A 104 18.73 -9.43 -4.14
C THR A 104 19.88 -9.02 -5.06
N LEU A 105 19.56 -8.53 -6.26
CA LEU A 105 20.55 -8.12 -7.26
C LEU A 105 21.07 -6.70 -7.02
N GLN A 106 20.22 -5.83 -6.49
CA GLN A 106 20.54 -4.44 -6.23
C GLN A 106 19.91 -4.01 -4.92
N SER A 107 20.67 -3.32 -4.07
CA SER A 107 20.14 -2.76 -2.85
C SER A 107 19.06 -1.72 -3.16
N ILE A 108 17.85 -1.99 -2.70
CA ILE A 108 16.68 -1.11 -2.84
C ILE A 108 16.14 -0.86 -1.45
N ARG A 109 15.85 0.41 -1.15
CA ARG A 109 15.13 0.78 0.07
C ARG A 109 13.79 1.42 -0.25
N ARG A 110 12.85 1.30 0.68
CA ARG A 110 11.50 1.85 0.57
C ARG A 110 11.16 2.66 1.80
N ARG A 111 10.40 3.73 1.61
CA ARG A 111 9.88 4.60 2.67
C ARG A 111 8.39 4.82 2.43
N ALA A 112 7.57 4.63 3.44
CA ALA A 112 6.14 4.89 3.37
C ALA A 112 5.79 6.22 4.06
N LEU A 113 4.90 6.97 3.42
CA LEU A 113 4.21 8.14 3.95
C LEU A 113 2.71 7.87 3.87
N ILE A 114 2.05 7.83 5.01
CA ILE A 114 0.61 7.57 5.11
C ILE A 114 -0.07 8.81 5.67
N ARG A 115 -1.18 9.23 5.06
CA ARG A 115 -2.00 10.35 5.52
C ARG A 115 -3.43 9.89 5.74
N VAL A 116 -4.01 10.28 6.86
CA VAL A 116 -5.40 10.02 7.22
C VAL A 116 -6.13 11.36 7.27
N ILE A 117 -6.97 11.61 6.27
CA ILE A 117 -7.67 12.88 6.08
C ILE A 117 -9.13 12.71 6.49
N PRO A 118 -9.63 13.46 7.49
CA PRO A 118 -11.04 13.44 7.86
C PRO A 118 -11.89 14.05 6.72
N SER A 119 -12.95 13.34 6.33
CA SER A 119 -13.88 13.72 5.26
C SER A 119 -15.33 13.59 5.74
N PRO A 120 -16.32 14.31 5.16
CA PRO A 120 -17.72 14.14 5.53
C PRO A 120 -18.24 12.70 5.37
N SER A 121 -17.65 11.93 4.46
CA SER A 121 -18.00 10.53 4.18
C SER A 121 -17.17 9.51 4.97
N GLY A 122 -16.32 9.94 5.91
CA GLY A 122 -15.47 9.07 6.74
C GLY A 122 -14.02 9.52 6.75
N TYR A 123 -13.09 8.58 6.66
CA TYR A 123 -11.66 8.88 6.60
C TYR A 123 -11.10 8.51 5.23
N MET A 124 -10.36 9.42 4.61
CA MET A 124 -9.60 9.13 3.40
C MET A 124 -8.18 8.80 3.79
N ILE A 125 -7.70 7.63 3.38
CA ILE A 125 -6.36 7.17 3.66
C ILE A 125 -5.56 7.22 2.36
N ASP A 126 -4.54 8.07 2.32
CA ASP A 126 -3.56 8.14 1.25
C ASP A 126 -2.31 7.37 1.68
N VAL A 127 -1.92 6.38 0.89
CA VAL A 127 -0.74 5.56 1.14
C VAL A 127 0.25 5.80 0.01
N ALA A 128 1.40 6.40 0.31
CA ALA A 128 2.47 6.63 -0.65
C ALA A 128 3.74 5.90 -0.23
N VAL A 129 4.23 4.98 -1.05
CA VAL A 129 5.49 4.26 -0.81
C VAL A 129 6.50 4.71 -1.85
N PHE A 130 7.62 5.26 -1.42
CA PHE A 130 8.70 5.69 -2.29
C PHE A 130 9.79 4.64 -2.34
N LYS A 131 10.19 4.27 -3.55
CA LYS A 131 11.29 3.35 -3.83
C LYS A 131 12.54 4.14 -4.17
N GLU A 132 13.66 3.75 -3.57
CA GLU A 132 14.96 4.36 -3.80
C GLU A 132 16.00 3.26 -4.06
N LEU A 133 16.82 3.43 -5.09
CA LEU A 133 17.88 2.52 -5.52
C LEU A 133 19.21 2.98 -4.95
N GLU A 134 20.03 2.07 -4.43
CA GLU A 134 21.40 2.43 -4.03
C GLU A 134 22.25 2.71 -5.27
N ASP A 135 22.93 3.86 -5.26
CA ASP A 135 23.88 4.25 -6.29
C ASP A 135 25.29 3.85 -5.87
N LEU A 136 25.88 2.91 -6.62
CA LEU A 136 27.22 2.41 -6.41
C LEU A 136 28.03 2.60 -7.70
N PRO A 137 29.26 3.14 -7.62
CA PRO A 137 30.13 3.27 -8.79
C PRO A 137 30.58 1.90 -9.31
N ARG A 138 30.57 0.90 -8.44
CA ARG A 138 30.88 -0.50 -8.73
C ARG A 138 30.06 -1.39 -7.76
N PRO A 139 29.53 -2.52 -8.23
CA PRO A 139 28.80 -3.44 -7.34
C PRO A 139 29.69 -3.92 -6.19
N GLU A 140 29.11 -4.00 -4.99
CA GLU A 140 29.80 -4.52 -3.82
C GLU A 140 30.25 -5.96 -4.09
N ARG A 141 31.55 -6.22 -4.00
CA ARG A 141 32.18 -7.53 -4.29
C ARG A 141 32.30 -7.93 -5.76
N ALA A 142 32.35 -6.99 -6.71
CA ALA A 142 32.90 -7.29 -8.04
C ALA A 142 34.42 -7.53 -7.99
N THR A 143 34.82 -8.67 -7.42
CA THR A 143 36.20 -9.16 -7.43
C THR A 143 36.49 -9.85 -8.76
N THR A 144 36.45 -9.10 -9.86
CA THR A 144 37.10 -9.55 -11.09
C THR A 144 38.58 -9.15 -10.99
N GLY A 145 39.43 -10.11 -10.58
CA GLY A 145 40.89 -9.97 -10.63
C GLY A 145 41.59 -9.46 -9.36
N GLY A 146 40.89 -9.23 -8.26
CA GLY A 146 41.50 -8.77 -7.00
C GLY A 146 42.35 -9.80 -6.26
N SER A 147 42.22 -11.07 -6.64
CA SER A 147 43.11 -12.12 -6.16
C SER A 147 43.59 -13.04 -7.28
N THR A 148 44.62 -12.59 -8.00
CA THR A 148 45.49 -13.50 -8.74
C THR A 148 46.42 -14.17 -7.73
N PHE A 149 45.93 -15.24 -7.10
CA PHE A 149 46.76 -16.05 -6.20
C PHE A 149 47.88 -16.72 -7.01
N ARG A 150 49.14 -16.32 -6.76
CA ARG A 150 50.30 -17.02 -7.28
C ARG A 150 50.59 -18.22 -6.36
N ASN A 151 50.26 -19.43 -6.81
CA ASN A 151 50.35 -20.70 -6.06
C ASN A 151 51.78 -21.19 -5.76
N GLU A 152 52.81 -20.32 -5.80
CA GLU A 152 54.22 -20.73 -5.81
C GLU A 152 54.99 -20.44 -4.51
N GLN A 153 54.35 -19.94 -3.44
CA GLN A 153 55.04 -19.64 -2.18
C GLN A 153 54.48 -20.39 -0.96
N SER A 154 55.39 -20.97 -0.18
CA SER A 154 55.13 -21.69 1.06
C SER A 154 54.45 -20.80 2.10
N LEU A 155 53.23 -21.19 2.52
CA LEU A 155 52.44 -20.74 3.67
C LEU A 155 52.85 -19.40 4.30
N SER A 156 52.43 -18.29 3.67
CA SER A 156 52.27 -17.00 4.35
C SER A 156 50.86 -16.91 4.94
N ARG A 157 50.72 -16.30 6.13
CA ARG A 157 49.40 -16.09 6.76
C ARG A 157 48.50 -15.32 5.79
N PHE A 158 47.34 -15.89 5.49
CA PHE A 158 46.28 -15.25 4.73
C PHE A 158 45.77 -14.03 5.51
N ASN A 159 46.19 -12.84 5.09
CA ASN A 159 45.45 -11.61 5.39
C ASN A 159 44.54 -11.37 4.19
N GLU A 160 43.24 -11.50 4.40
CA GLU A 160 42.22 -11.05 3.44
C GLU A 160 42.54 -9.57 3.13
N PRO A 161 42.87 -9.20 1.88
CA PRO A 161 42.98 -7.79 1.54
C PRO A 161 41.57 -7.20 1.63
N VAL A 162 41.27 -6.54 2.75
CA VAL A 162 40.07 -5.70 2.89
C VAL A 162 40.25 -4.56 1.89
N GLY A 163 39.70 -4.74 0.69
CA GLY A 163 39.63 -3.67 -0.30
C GLY A 163 38.91 -2.45 0.28
N PRO A 164 39.15 -1.25 -0.28
CA PRO A 164 38.39 -0.07 0.12
C PRO A 164 36.89 -0.38 0.01
N GLN A 165 36.14 -0.15 1.10
CA GLN A 165 34.69 -0.29 1.05
C GLN A 165 34.15 0.65 -0.04
N PRO A 166 33.24 0.18 -0.89
CA PRO A 166 32.65 1.03 -1.91
C PRO A 166 31.98 2.21 -1.22
N LEU A 167 32.35 3.43 -1.63
CA LEU A 167 31.68 4.63 -1.17
C LEU A 167 30.30 4.68 -1.84
N THR A 168 29.22 4.55 -1.06
CA THR A 168 27.85 4.75 -1.57
C THR A 168 27.70 6.20 -2.07
N LEU A 169 27.39 6.38 -3.36
CA LEU A 169 27.25 7.71 -3.98
C LEU A 169 25.94 8.40 -3.58
N GLY A 170 24.98 7.65 -3.06
CA GLY A 170 23.70 8.13 -2.58
C GLY A 170 22.57 7.16 -2.89
N TRP A 171 21.35 7.68 -2.89
CA TRP A 171 20.14 6.94 -3.19
C TRP A 171 19.39 7.63 -4.32
N ILE A 172 19.11 6.90 -5.39
CA ILE A 172 18.39 7.40 -6.58
C ILE A 172 16.89 7.15 -6.40
N PRO A 173 16.04 8.17 -6.41
CA PRO A 173 14.59 7.97 -6.32
C PRO A 173 14.05 7.31 -7.60
N GLN A 174 13.36 6.17 -7.44
CA GLN A 174 12.71 5.43 -8.53
C GLN A 174 11.21 5.79 -8.67
N GLY A 175 10.66 6.55 -7.72
CA GLY A 175 9.26 6.96 -7.71
C GLY A 175 8.40 6.16 -6.73
N ARG A 176 7.09 6.12 -6.99
CA ARG A 176 6.10 5.42 -6.14
C ARG A 176 6.05 3.93 -6.46
N ASP A 177 6.08 3.10 -5.43
CA ASP A 177 5.93 1.64 -5.54
C ASP A 177 4.44 1.27 -5.48
N MET A 178 3.78 1.33 -6.63
CA MET A 178 2.33 1.08 -6.76
C MET A 178 1.94 -0.32 -6.30
N VAL A 179 2.82 -1.31 -6.43
CA VAL A 179 2.50 -2.70 -6.10
C VAL A 179 2.42 -2.88 -4.58
N LEU A 180 3.40 -2.33 -3.85
CA LEU A 180 3.38 -2.37 -2.40
C LEU A 180 2.30 -1.45 -1.82
N GLU A 181 2.06 -0.27 -2.43
CA GLU A 181 0.93 0.60 -2.09
C GLU A 181 -0.40 -0.16 -2.18
N GLN A 182 -0.67 -0.82 -3.30
CA GLN A 182 -1.91 -1.59 -3.48
C GLN A 182 -2.02 -2.76 -2.50
N LYS A 183 -0.91 -3.41 -2.16
CA LYS A 183 -0.90 -4.48 -1.16
C LYS A 183 -1.29 -3.96 0.23
N ILE A 184 -0.77 -2.80 0.63
CA ILE A 184 -1.13 -2.15 1.90
C ILE A 184 -2.59 -1.71 1.87
N ILE A 185 -3.04 -1.04 0.80
CA ILE A 185 -4.42 -0.58 0.65
C ILE A 185 -5.42 -1.75 0.66
N CYS A 186 -5.10 -2.85 -0.01
CA CYS A 186 -5.91 -4.07 -0.02
C CYS A 186 -6.03 -4.65 1.39
N LYS A 187 -4.93 -4.69 2.15
CA LYS A 187 -4.94 -5.16 3.54
C LYS A 187 -5.74 -4.25 4.46
N LEU A 188 -5.61 -2.93 4.33
CA LEU A 188 -6.43 -1.94 5.06
C LEU A 188 -7.92 -2.15 4.75
N ASN A 189 -8.28 -2.26 3.48
CA ASN A 189 -9.67 -2.50 3.08
C ASN A 189 -10.20 -3.85 3.58
N ALA A 190 -9.36 -4.89 3.63
CA ALA A 190 -9.74 -6.18 4.21
C ALA A 190 -9.97 -6.08 5.74
N ARG A 191 -9.21 -5.26 6.46
CA ARG A 191 -9.45 -5.00 7.90
C ARG A 191 -10.76 -4.25 8.14
N PHE A 192 -10.98 -3.15 7.42
CA PHE A 192 -12.19 -2.35 7.57
C PHE A 192 -13.45 -3.03 7.00
N GLY A 193 -13.33 -3.76 5.90
CA GLY A 193 -14.42 -4.50 5.27
C GLY A 193 -14.66 -5.90 5.86
N GLY A 194 -13.70 -6.48 6.58
CA GLY A 194 -13.82 -7.78 7.24
C GLY A 194 -14.42 -7.70 8.65
N ASN A 195 -14.40 -6.52 9.29
CA ASN A 195 -14.92 -6.33 10.64
C ASN A 195 -16.41 -5.91 10.69
N VAL A 196 -17.17 -6.07 9.60
CA VAL A 196 -18.65 -5.97 9.61
C VAL A 196 -19.26 -7.26 10.17
N GLY A 197 -19.02 -7.50 11.46
CA GLY A 197 -19.75 -8.49 12.26
C GLY A 197 -21.08 -7.91 12.75
N PHE A 198 -22.13 -8.05 11.92
CA PHE A 198 -23.59 -7.91 12.20
C PHE A 198 -24.13 -6.54 12.69
N PRO A 199 -25.33 -6.17 12.21
CA PRO A 199 -26.52 -6.57 12.97
C PRO A 199 -27.35 -7.62 12.24
N MET A 200 -27.70 -8.67 12.98
CA MET A 200 -28.93 -9.43 12.77
C MET A 200 -30.10 -8.46 12.95
N ILE A 201 -30.79 -8.14 11.86
CA ILE A 201 -32.23 -8.36 11.61
C ILE A 201 -32.46 -8.01 10.13
N PRO A 202 -32.97 -8.93 9.29
CA PRO A 202 -33.55 -8.54 8.02
C PRO A 202 -34.90 -7.89 8.32
N PHE A 203 -34.98 -6.56 8.25
CA PHE A 203 -36.28 -5.93 8.03
C PHE A 203 -36.70 -6.32 6.61
N MET A 204 -37.54 -7.35 6.56
CA MET A 204 -38.26 -7.78 5.38
C MET A 204 -39.18 -6.63 4.96
N GLN A 205 -38.71 -5.76 4.06
CA GLN A 205 -39.61 -4.95 3.24
C GLN A 205 -39.79 -5.66 1.90
N ALA A 206 -40.88 -6.42 1.80
CA ALA A 206 -41.40 -6.84 0.51
C ALA A 206 -41.93 -5.60 -0.24
N PRO A 207 -41.77 -5.54 -1.58
CA PRO A 207 -42.34 -4.47 -2.38
C PRO A 207 -43.85 -4.72 -2.50
N THR A 208 -44.67 -3.85 -1.91
CA THR A 208 -46.09 -3.75 -2.33
C THR A 208 -46.30 -2.39 -2.94
N SER A 209 -46.13 -2.40 -4.26
CA SER A 209 -46.76 -1.45 -5.17
C SER A 209 -48.28 -1.55 -5.01
N ALA A 210 -48.90 -0.49 -4.54
CA ALA A 210 -50.31 -0.18 -4.80
C ALA A 210 -50.52 1.33 -4.67
N ALA A 211 -50.44 2.04 -5.79
CA ALA A 211 -51.12 3.33 -5.92
C ALA A 211 -52.64 3.10 -5.85
N PRO A 212 -53.42 4.07 -5.33
CA PRO A 212 -54.04 5.02 -6.25
C PRO A 212 -54.14 6.47 -5.72
N GLN A 213 -53.72 7.42 -6.57
CA GLN A 213 -54.33 8.72 -6.94
C GLN A 213 -54.70 9.77 -5.84
N PRO A 214 -54.79 11.08 -6.22
CA PRO A 214 -54.49 12.21 -5.33
C PRO A 214 -55.72 12.77 -4.61
N GLU A 215 -55.58 13.09 -3.33
CA GLU A 215 -56.58 13.85 -2.57
C GLU A 215 -56.09 15.27 -2.31
N VAL A 216 -56.81 16.20 -2.93
CA VAL A 216 -56.66 17.66 -2.82
C VAL A 216 -57.05 18.10 -1.41
N ILE A 217 -56.11 18.67 -0.64
CA ILE A 217 -56.43 19.43 0.58
C ILE A 217 -55.61 20.74 0.59
N ALA A 218 -56.35 21.82 0.84
CA ALA A 218 -56.07 23.23 0.58
C ALA A 218 -54.86 23.85 1.31
N PRO A 219 -54.31 24.98 0.81
CA PRO A 219 -53.23 25.72 1.48
C PRO A 219 -53.69 26.34 2.81
N PRO A 220 -52.79 26.43 3.82
CA PRO A 220 -53.10 27.01 5.12
C PRO A 220 -53.36 28.51 5.03
N ALA A 221 -54.36 28.95 5.78
CA ALA A 221 -54.91 30.29 5.86
C ALA A 221 -53.85 31.40 6.01
N ALA A 222 -54.06 32.46 5.23
CA ALA A 222 -53.32 33.71 5.32
C ALA A 222 -53.44 34.32 6.72
N VAL A 223 -52.28 34.69 7.28
CA VAL A 223 -52.15 35.53 8.46
C VAL A 223 -52.62 36.94 8.08
N GLU A 224 -53.70 37.40 8.70
CA GLU A 224 -54.28 38.73 8.51
C GLU A 224 -53.43 39.78 9.26
N PRO A 225 -52.87 40.82 8.59
CA PRO A 225 -52.14 41.89 9.27
C PRO A 225 -53.10 42.90 9.94
N PRO A 226 -52.69 43.57 11.03
CA PRO A 226 -53.56 44.44 11.80
C PRO A 226 -54.01 45.68 11.00
N ARG A 227 -55.33 45.92 10.97
CA ARG A 227 -55.98 47.09 10.39
C ARG A 227 -55.35 48.40 10.90
N GLN A 228 -54.71 49.14 9.99
CA GLN A 228 -54.39 50.55 10.21
C GLN A 228 -55.66 51.40 10.02
N LEU A 229 -56.03 52.17 11.04
CA LEU A 229 -57.05 53.21 11.01
C LEU A 229 -56.56 54.38 10.14
N LEU A 230 -57.25 54.66 9.03
CA LEU A 230 -57.08 55.89 8.25
C LEU A 230 -57.76 57.07 8.97
N PRO A 231 -57.17 58.28 9.00
CA PRO A 231 -57.84 59.47 9.52
C PRO A 231 -58.90 60.01 8.52
N PRO A 232 -59.94 60.71 9.00
CA PRO A 232 -60.99 61.26 8.15
C PRO A 232 -60.49 62.45 7.32
N PRO A 233 -61.02 62.66 6.09
CA PRO A 233 -60.68 63.80 5.27
C PRO A 233 -61.30 65.09 5.82
N SER A 234 -60.47 66.13 5.94
CA SER A 234 -60.87 67.52 6.15
C SER A 234 -61.58 68.08 4.91
N MET A 235 -62.74 68.74 5.13
CA MET A 235 -63.30 69.72 4.20
C MET A 235 -62.44 70.99 4.16
#